data_AF-A0A7C4J4P5-F1
#
_entry.id   AF-A0A7C4J4P5-F1
#
_cell.length_a   1.000
_cell.length_b   1.000
_cell.length_c   1.000
_cell.angle_alpha   90.00
_cell.angle_beta   90.00
_cell.angle_gamma   90.00
#
_symmetry.space_group_name_H-M   'P 1'
#
loop_
_entity.id
_entity.type
_entity.pdbx_description
1 polymer ?
#
loop_
_entity_poly.entity_id
_entity_poly.type
_entity_poly.pdbx_seq_one_letter_code
_entity_poly.pdbx_strand_id
1 'polypeptide(L)'
;MPKLLRDFVNSMIEEWGQDNPFYGLRPDGQLVEQWTHLDGLEIFYNVVRNSKWVTVTVMPTQTGIHPEKESVYKWKGYINEYIAETAVWWAFELLTQMEAKKFMIQNKPMVKFAFIRLGHPYELVVQFDGYNWVVID
;
A
#
# COMPACT_ATOMS: atom_id res chain seq x y z
N MET A 1 -4.44 -20.99 4.52
CA MET A 1 -3.91 -20.07 5.56
C MET A 1 -3.69 -18.72 4.90
N PRO A 2 -3.93 -17.60 5.60
CA PRO A 2 -3.60 -16.27 5.08
C PRO A 2 -2.10 -16.20 4.78
N LYS A 3 -1.71 -15.67 3.61
CA LYS A 3 -0.29 -15.53 3.23
C LYS A 3 0.26 -14.26 3.88
N LEU A 4 1.37 -14.35 4.61
CA LEU A 4 2.02 -13.17 5.17
C LEU A 4 2.48 -12.25 4.04
N LEU A 5 2.30 -10.93 4.20
CA LEU A 5 2.72 -9.95 3.21
C LEU A 5 4.24 -10.06 2.96
N ARG A 6 5.03 -10.24 4.02
CA ARG A 6 6.49 -10.44 3.88
C ARG A 6 6.85 -11.63 2.99
N ASP A 7 6.17 -12.76 3.17
CA ASP A 7 6.42 -13.97 2.36
C ASP A 7 5.96 -13.77 0.92
N PHE A 8 4.85 -13.06 0.73
CA PHE A 8 4.39 -12.65 -0.59
C PHE A 8 5.41 -11.75 -1.29
N VAL A 9 5.88 -10.70 -0.63
CA VAL A 9 6.90 -9.78 -1.14
C VAL A 9 8.17 -10.54 -1.55
N ASN A 10 8.65 -11.46 -0.71
CA ASN A 10 9.80 -12.30 -1.05
C ASN A 10 9.54 -13.15 -2.30
N SER A 11 8.38 -13.82 -2.38
CA SER A 11 8.04 -14.61 -3.58
C SER A 11 7.98 -13.75 -4.84
N MET A 12 7.47 -12.52 -4.76
CA MET A 12 7.44 -11.62 -5.91
C MET A 12 8.83 -11.10 -6.29
N ILE A 13 9.73 -10.88 -5.32
CA ILE A 13 11.12 -10.54 -5.58
C ILE A 13 11.82 -11.66 -6.36
N GLU A 14 11.60 -12.90 -5.96
CA GLU A 14 12.16 -14.07 -6.65
C GLU A 14 11.55 -14.27 -8.05
N GLU A 15 10.21 -14.19 -8.15
CA GLU A 15 9.48 -14.41 -9.40
C GLU A 15 9.80 -13.34 -10.45
N TRP A 16 9.83 -12.06 -10.06
CA TRP A 16 10.02 -10.95 -10.99
C TRP A 16 11.49 -10.55 -11.15
N GLY A 17 12.37 -10.98 -10.25
CA GLY A 17 13.81 -10.84 -10.36
C GLY A 17 14.27 -9.39 -10.62
N GLN A 18 15.13 -9.22 -11.63
CA GLN A 18 15.69 -7.91 -12.00
C GLN A 18 14.64 -6.93 -12.55
N ASP A 19 13.50 -7.44 -12.99
CA ASP A 19 12.39 -6.65 -13.55
C ASP A 19 11.35 -6.26 -12.48
N ASN A 20 11.71 -6.34 -11.20
CA ASN A 20 10.87 -5.97 -10.08
C ASN A 20 11.17 -4.55 -9.55
N PRO A 21 10.40 -3.53 -9.97
CA PRO A 21 10.53 -2.21 -9.40
C PRO A 21 9.60 -1.97 -8.19
N PHE A 22 8.70 -2.90 -7.87
CA PHE A 22 7.56 -2.63 -6.97
C PHE A 22 7.67 -3.33 -5.62
N TYR A 23 8.17 -4.56 -5.54
CA TYR A 23 8.25 -5.31 -4.27
C TYR A 23 9.67 -5.26 -3.71
N GLY A 24 9.80 -5.06 -2.39
CA GLY A 24 11.10 -4.93 -1.74
C GLY A 24 10.98 -4.79 -0.23
N LEU A 25 12.02 -5.22 0.50
CA LEU A 25 12.02 -5.22 1.97
C LEU A 25 12.52 -3.91 2.58
N ARG A 26 13.12 -3.04 1.76
CA ARG A 26 13.66 -1.78 2.24
C ARG A 26 12.51 -0.81 2.55
N PRO A 27 12.57 -0.06 3.66
CA PRO A 27 11.58 0.97 3.99
C PRO A 27 11.79 2.27 3.19
N ASP A 28 12.76 2.29 2.26
CA ASP A 28 13.09 3.48 1.50
C ASP A 28 12.02 3.80 0.44
N GLY A 29 11.81 5.10 0.25
CA GLY A 29 10.87 5.63 -0.72
C GLY A 29 10.38 7.00 -0.30
N GLN A 30 9.57 7.62 -1.15
CA GLN A 30 9.06 8.96 -0.94
C GLN A 30 7.57 8.97 -1.18
N LEU A 31 6.83 9.55 -0.23
CA LEU A 31 5.47 10.01 -0.47
C LEU A 31 5.56 11.15 -1.48
N VAL A 32 5.02 10.92 -2.67
CA VAL A 32 5.05 11.92 -3.74
C VAL A 32 4.00 12.99 -3.44
N GLU A 33 2.76 12.58 -3.17
CA GLU A 33 1.63 13.45 -2.83
C GLU A 33 0.42 12.64 -2.35
N GLN A 34 -0.50 13.31 -1.65
CA GLN A 34 -1.86 12.84 -1.40
C GLN A 34 -2.73 13.20 -2.61
N TRP A 35 -3.50 12.25 -3.15
CA TRP A 35 -4.35 12.51 -4.32
C TRP A 35 -5.49 13.45 -3.95
N THR A 36 -5.85 14.36 -4.86
CA THR A 36 -7.03 15.23 -4.77
C THR A 36 -8.04 15.07 -5.91
N HIS A 37 -7.86 14.09 -6.81
CA HIS A 37 -8.82 13.49 -7.77
C HIS A 37 -8.05 12.79 -8.91
N LEU A 38 -8.55 11.65 -9.40
CA LEU A 38 -7.99 10.92 -10.55
C LEU A 38 -8.46 11.58 -11.85
N ASP A 39 -7.62 12.41 -12.47
CA ASP A 39 -7.84 12.80 -13.87
C ASP A 39 -7.24 11.72 -14.81
N GLY A 40 -8.00 11.33 -15.84
CA GLY A 40 -7.63 10.25 -16.78
C GLY A 40 -6.30 10.46 -17.51
N LEU A 41 -5.75 11.68 -17.52
CA LEU A 41 -4.41 11.99 -18.03
C LEU A 41 -3.29 11.30 -17.23
N GLU A 42 -3.45 11.09 -15.93
CA GLU A 42 -2.40 10.50 -15.10
C GLU A 42 -2.29 8.98 -15.26
N ILE A 43 -3.41 8.30 -15.51
CA ILE A 43 -3.41 6.89 -15.92
C ILE A 43 -2.62 6.74 -17.22
N PHE A 44 -2.82 7.65 -18.18
CA PHE A 44 -2.06 7.69 -19.42
C PHE A 44 -0.56 7.93 -19.17
N TYR A 45 -0.18 8.85 -18.27
CA TYR A 45 1.22 9.06 -17.92
C TYR A 45 1.86 7.84 -17.25
N ASN A 46 1.16 7.12 -16.39
CA ASN A 46 1.69 5.90 -15.77
C ASN A 46 1.96 4.80 -16.80
N VAL A 47 1.04 4.60 -17.73
CA VAL A 47 1.17 3.62 -18.82
C VAL A 47 2.29 4.00 -19.79
N VAL A 48 2.36 5.26 -20.21
CA VAL A 48 3.27 5.71 -21.27
C VAL A 48 4.69 5.99 -20.76
N ARG A 49 4.84 6.49 -19.53
CA ARG A 49 6.16 6.85 -18.97
C ARG A 49 6.79 5.75 -18.12
N ASN A 50 6.14 4.59 -17.99
CA ASN A 50 6.63 3.46 -17.19
C ASN A 50 6.99 3.93 -15.77
N SER A 51 6.15 4.78 -15.18
CA SER A 51 6.42 5.40 -13.89
C SER A 51 6.32 4.34 -12.79
N LYS A 52 7.31 4.31 -11.90
CA LYS A 52 7.40 3.38 -10.76
C LYS A 52 6.57 3.89 -9.59
N TRP A 53 5.28 4.14 -9.81
CA TRP A 53 4.38 4.67 -8.78
C TRP A 53 3.40 3.61 -8.35
N VAL A 54 3.13 3.59 -7.05
CA VAL A 54 2.11 2.74 -6.44
C VAL A 54 1.05 3.66 -5.86
N THR A 55 -0.19 3.43 -6.26
CA THR A 55 -1.36 4.02 -5.60
C THR A 55 -1.63 3.21 -4.34
N VAL A 56 -1.59 3.88 -3.19
CA VAL A 56 -1.87 3.27 -1.89
C VAL A 56 -3.20 3.80 -1.38
N THR A 57 -4.17 2.93 -1.16
CA THR A 57 -5.50 3.31 -0.66
C THR A 57 -5.75 2.64 0.68
N VAL A 58 -6.02 3.44 1.71
CA VAL A 58 -6.47 2.91 3.01
C VAL A 58 -7.99 2.77 2.97
N MET A 59 -8.49 1.57 3.25
CA MET A 59 -9.91 1.30 3.23
C MET A 59 -10.57 1.63 4.58
N PRO A 60 -11.89 1.89 4.60
CA PRO A 60 -12.65 1.93 5.84
C PRO A 60 -12.43 0.68 6.67
N THR A 61 -12.28 0.86 7.97
CA THR A 61 -12.10 -0.26 8.92
C THR A 61 -13.41 -1.04 9.08
N GLN A 62 -13.32 -2.29 9.51
CA GLN A 62 -14.50 -3.13 9.77
C GLN A 62 -15.39 -2.57 10.90
N THR A 63 -14.81 -1.75 11.78
CA THR A 63 -15.50 -1.04 12.86
C THR A 63 -16.23 0.22 12.38
N GLY A 64 -16.11 0.57 11.10
CA GLY A 64 -16.77 1.73 10.50
C GLY A 64 -16.01 3.05 10.67
N ILE A 65 -14.78 3.02 11.18
CA ILE A 65 -13.91 4.20 11.17
C ILE A 65 -13.41 4.41 9.74
N HIS A 66 -13.74 5.57 9.19
CA HIS A 66 -13.29 5.98 7.88
C HIS A 66 -12.01 6.80 8.02
N PRO A 67 -11.00 6.54 7.17
CA PRO A 67 -9.89 7.47 7.05
C PRO A 67 -10.40 8.81 6.50
N GLU A 68 -9.73 9.91 6.82
CA GLU A 68 -10.15 11.23 6.33
C GLU A 68 -10.15 11.32 4.79
N LYS A 69 -10.89 12.29 4.25
CA LYS A 69 -11.19 12.43 2.81
C LYS A 69 -9.94 12.19 1.94
N GLU A 70 -10.12 11.32 0.94
CA GLU A 70 -9.13 11.00 -0.10
C GLU A 70 -7.85 10.36 0.43
N SER A 71 -7.99 9.24 1.15
CA SER A 71 -6.90 8.39 1.67
C SER A 71 -6.24 7.55 0.58
N VAL A 72 -5.97 8.20 -0.55
CA VAL A 72 -5.28 7.67 -1.72
C VAL A 72 -3.97 8.44 -1.83
N TYR A 73 -2.85 7.71 -1.78
CA TYR A 73 -1.50 8.28 -1.77
C TYR A 73 -0.70 7.80 -2.97
N LYS A 74 0.14 8.67 -3.54
CA LYS A 74 1.18 8.26 -4.50
C LYS A 74 2.47 7.94 -3.76
N TRP A 75 2.91 6.70 -3.88
CA TRP A 75 4.16 6.24 -3.31
C TRP A 75 5.18 5.92 -4.40
N LYS A 76 6.41 6.38 -4.21
CA LYS A 76 7.56 5.99 -5.03
C LYS A 76 8.55 5.24 -4.14
N GLY A 77 8.47 3.92 -4.17
CA GLY A 77 9.28 3.02 -3.36
C GLY A 77 8.73 1.60 -3.45
N TYR A 78 9.14 0.76 -2.51
CA TYR A 78 8.72 -0.64 -2.48
C TYR A 78 7.41 -0.85 -1.72
N ILE A 79 6.63 -1.86 -2.14
CA ILE A 79 5.48 -2.43 -1.45
C ILE A 79 6.00 -3.41 -0.40
N ASN A 80 5.64 -3.16 0.86
CA ASN A 80 5.95 -3.99 2.03
C ASN A 80 5.08 -3.59 3.23
N GLU A 81 5.33 -4.25 4.36
CA GLU A 81 4.63 -4.02 5.63
C GLU A 81 4.84 -2.60 6.16
N TYR A 82 6.03 -2.02 5.97
CA TYR A 82 6.35 -0.68 6.44
C TYR A 82 5.50 0.38 5.75
N ILE A 83 5.34 0.32 4.42
CA ILE A 83 4.48 1.27 3.71
C ILE A 83 2.99 1.03 4.00
N ALA A 84 2.56 -0.22 4.22
CA ALA A 84 1.18 -0.51 4.63
C ALA A 84 0.87 0.14 5.98
N GLU A 85 1.77 -0.02 6.96
CA GLU A 85 1.66 0.63 8.27
C GLU A 85 1.69 2.15 8.14
N THR A 86 2.68 2.71 7.43
CA THR A 86 2.83 4.16 7.28
C THR A 86 1.60 4.80 6.62
N ALA A 87 0.99 4.13 5.64
CA ALA A 87 -0.23 4.62 5.00
C ALA A 87 -1.40 4.71 5.99
N VAL A 88 -1.54 3.75 6.91
CA VAL A 88 -2.54 3.83 7.99
C VAL A 88 -2.29 5.03 8.89
N TRP A 89 -1.03 5.33 9.21
CA TRP A 89 -0.72 6.50 10.03
C TRP A 89 -1.12 7.79 9.34
N TRP A 90 -0.82 7.93 8.04
CA TRP A 90 -1.25 9.10 7.27
C TRP A 90 -2.78 9.22 7.18
N ALA A 91 -3.47 8.10 6.96
CA ALA A 91 -4.91 8.07 6.72
C ALA A 91 -5.76 8.39 7.95
N PHE A 92 -5.24 8.12 9.14
CA PHE A 92 -5.91 8.35 10.42
C PHE A 92 -5.17 9.37 11.30
N GLU A 93 -4.23 10.13 10.73
CA GLU A 93 -3.42 11.14 11.42
C GLU A 93 -2.77 10.65 12.73
N LEU A 94 -2.30 9.40 12.73
CA LEU A 94 -1.71 8.78 13.92
C LEU A 94 -0.28 9.32 14.10
N LEU A 95 -0.03 9.94 15.25
CA LEU A 95 1.19 10.71 15.47
C LEU A 95 2.29 9.89 16.15
N THR A 96 1.92 8.79 16.81
CA THR A 96 2.86 7.99 17.60
C THR A 96 2.73 6.50 17.29
N GLN A 97 3.85 5.79 17.47
CA GLN A 97 3.89 4.33 17.29
C GLN A 97 2.93 3.59 18.22
N MET A 98 2.78 4.07 19.47
CA MET A 98 1.90 3.44 20.45
C MET A 98 0.42 3.59 20.04
N GLU A 99 0.04 4.79 19.60
CA GLU A 99 -1.29 5.08 19.08
C GLU A 99 -1.59 4.22 17.85
N ALA A 100 -0.67 4.21 16.88
CA ALA A 100 -0.86 3.45 15.67
C ALA A 100 -0.97 1.95 15.91
N LYS A 101 -0.11 1.38 16.77
CA LYS A 101 -0.20 -0.03 17.13
C LYS A 101 -1.53 -0.36 17.79
N LYS A 102 -1.99 0.46 18.73
CA LYS A 102 -3.29 0.27 19.39
C LYS A 102 -4.43 0.33 18.37
N PHE A 103 -4.41 1.33 17.49
CA PHE A 103 -5.39 1.50 16.44
C PHE A 103 -5.44 0.30 15.49
N MET A 104 -4.29 -0.16 15.00
CA MET A 104 -4.20 -1.29 14.06
C MET A 104 -4.71 -2.60 14.67
N ILE A 105 -4.33 -2.90 15.93
CA ILE A 105 -4.80 -4.10 16.64
C ILE A 105 -6.33 -4.08 16.80
N GLN A 106 -6.89 -2.92 17.13
CA GLN A 106 -8.32 -2.77 17.40
C GLN A 106 -9.17 -2.78 16.13
N ASN A 107 -8.70 -2.12 15.07
CA ASN A 107 -9.53 -1.83 13.89
C ASN A 107 -9.16 -2.66 12.66
N LYS A 108 -8.06 -3.42 12.71
CA LYS A 108 -7.61 -4.34 11.65
C LYS A 108 -7.68 -3.70 10.26
N PRO A 109 -7.00 -2.56 10.05
CA PRO A 109 -7.13 -1.78 8.83
C PRO A 109 -6.68 -2.58 7.61
N MET A 110 -7.24 -2.20 6.47
CA MET A 110 -6.92 -2.79 5.19
C MET A 110 -6.30 -1.73 4.26
N VAL A 111 -5.29 -2.13 3.50
CA VAL A 111 -4.59 -1.27 2.56
C VAL A 111 -4.58 -1.95 1.19
N LYS A 112 -4.96 -1.20 0.16
CA LYS A 112 -4.86 -1.62 -1.24
C LYS A 112 -3.67 -0.94 -1.90
N PHE A 113 -2.82 -1.72 -2.53
CA PHE A 113 -1.80 -1.25 -3.45
C PHE A 113 -2.28 -1.49 -4.88
N ALA A 114 -2.20 -0.47 -5.73
CA ALA A 114 -2.50 -0.57 -7.15
C ALA A 114 -1.36 0.04 -7.97
N PHE A 115 -0.93 -0.65 -9.03
CA PHE A 115 0.14 -0.18 -9.91
C PHE A 115 -0.01 -0.78 -11.30
N ILE A 116 0.73 -0.23 -12.27
CA ILE A 116 0.77 -0.73 -13.64
C ILE A 116 2.16 -1.29 -13.91
N ARG A 117 2.23 -2.52 -14.40
CA ARG A 117 3.47 -3.16 -14.83
C ARG A 117 3.28 -3.72 -16.22
N LEU A 118 4.16 -3.37 -17.16
CA LEU A 118 4.12 -3.84 -18.55
C LEU A 118 2.74 -3.64 -19.22
N GLY A 119 2.08 -2.52 -18.90
CA GLY A 119 0.73 -2.20 -19.42
C GLY A 119 -0.42 -2.93 -18.75
N HIS A 120 -0.16 -3.82 -17.78
CA HIS A 120 -1.20 -4.54 -17.03
C HIS A 120 -1.42 -3.91 -15.64
N PRO A 121 -2.68 -3.70 -15.23
CA PRO A 121 -2.99 -3.27 -13.88
C PRO A 121 -2.83 -4.44 -12.90
N TYR A 122 -2.23 -4.14 -11.75
CA TYR A 122 -2.10 -5.05 -10.63
C TYR A 122 -2.71 -4.41 -9.39
N GLU A 123 -3.39 -5.23 -8.60
CA GLU A 123 -3.89 -4.86 -7.28
C GLU A 123 -3.43 -5.88 -6.24
N LEU A 124 -3.12 -5.41 -5.04
CA LEU A 124 -2.81 -6.23 -3.88
C LEU A 124 -3.53 -5.62 -2.68
N VAL A 125 -4.37 -6.42 -2.03
CA VAL A 125 -5.05 -6.02 -0.81
C VAL A 125 -4.44 -6.75 0.38
N VAL A 126 -4.15 -5.99 1.44
CA VAL A 126 -3.58 -6.52 2.67
C VAL A 126 -4.38 -6.06 3.88
N GLN A 127 -4.42 -6.88 4.92
CA GLN A 127 -5.03 -6.57 6.21
C GLN A 127 -4.05 -6.79 7.34
N PHE A 128 -4.13 -5.95 8.36
CA PHE A 128 -3.48 -6.23 9.63
C PHE A 128 -4.36 -7.17 10.48
N ASP A 129 -3.87 -8.38 10.78
CA ASP A 129 -4.67 -9.41 11.48
C ASP A 129 -4.69 -9.24 13.01
N GLY A 130 -3.90 -8.30 13.53
CA GLY A 130 -3.63 -8.06 14.94
C GLY A 130 -2.16 -8.23 15.32
N TYR A 131 -1.39 -8.94 14.50
CA TYR A 131 0.05 -9.16 14.68
C TYR A 131 0.85 -8.91 13.41
N ASN A 132 0.33 -9.36 12.26
CA ASN A 132 1.02 -9.32 10.99
C ASN A 132 0.15 -8.71 9.90
N TRP A 133 0.79 -8.27 8.81
CA TRP A 133 0.10 -7.97 7.56
C TRP A 133 -0.07 -9.26 6.75
N VAL A 134 -1.30 -9.52 6.32
CA VAL A 134 -1.67 -10.69 5.52
C VAL A 134 -2.28 -10.26 4.21
N VAL A 135 -2.02 -11.03 3.15
CA VAL A 135 -2.67 -10.88 1.85
C VAL A 135 -4.08 -11.47 1.93
N ILE A 136 -5.04 -10.72 1.42
CA ILE A 136 -6.46 -11.09 1.30
C ILE A 136 -6.79 -10.95 -0.18
N ASP A 137 -6.74 -12.06 -0.91
CA ASP A 137 -7.14 -12.14 -2.32
C ASP A 137 -8.60 -11.67 -2.54
#